data_AF-A0A1I8CYR2-F1
#
_entry.id   AF-A0A1I8CYR2-F1
#
_cell.length_a   1.000
_cell.length_b   1.000
_cell.length_c   1.000
_cell.angle_alpha   90.00
_cell.angle_beta   90.00
_cell.angle_gamma   90.00
#
_symmetry.space_group_name_H-M   'P 1'
#
loop_
_entity.id
_entity.type
_entity.pdbx_description
1 polymer ?
#
loop_
_entity_poly.entity_id
_entity_poly.type
_entity_poly.pdbx_seq_one_letter_code
_entity_poly.pdbx_strand_id
1 'polypeptide(L)'
;MKRFRLVFEALRDVKKLAKSKTLSEDEKKAAIQSIKAFREAITYPLLKLTMQPKAHFLISHMPEQIEKYASMNFFSEQSIESMHASINKDMFNVTSFNDFDKLLNFMIWHNQRVGFNDNIIRK
;
A
#
# COMPACT_ATOMS: atom_id res chain seq x y z
N MET A 1 -27.70 6.59 -7.40
CA MET A 1 -26.52 7.43 -7.72
C MET A 1 -25.93 8.17 -6.51
N LYS A 2 -26.68 9.01 -5.78
CA LYS A 2 -26.14 9.81 -4.64
C LYS A 2 -25.45 8.98 -3.54
N ARG A 3 -25.99 7.81 -3.19
CA ARG A 3 -25.40 6.93 -2.16
C ARG A 3 -24.10 6.25 -2.60
N PHE A 4 -24.01 5.79 -3.85
CA PHE A 4 -22.76 5.28 -4.41
C PHE A 4 -21.66 6.35 -4.40
N ARG A 5 -22.02 7.60 -4.72
CA ARG A 5 -21.07 8.73 -4.63
C ARG A 5 -20.52 8.90 -3.21
N LEU A 6 -21.36 8.80 -2.17
CA LEU A 6 -20.90 8.87 -0.77
C LEU A 6 -19.94 7.72 -0.41
N VAL A 7 -20.17 6.51 -0.94
CA VAL A 7 -19.24 5.38 -0.76
C VAL A 7 -17.87 5.72 -1.36
N PHE A 8 -17.84 6.25 -2.59
CA PHE A 8 -16.58 6.65 -3.24
C PHE A 8 -15.90 7.82 -2.54
N GLU A 9 -16.64 8.81 -2.06
CA GLU A 9 -16.11 9.94 -1.30
C GLU A 9 -15.48 9.48 0.02
N ALA A 10 -16.17 8.61 0.77
CA ALA A 10 -15.62 8.03 1.99
C ALA A 10 -14.37 7.19 1.72
N LEU A 11 -14.37 6.37 0.66
CA LEU A 11 -13.21 5.57 0.27
C LEU A 11 -12.02 6.44 -0.16
N ARG A 12 -12.27 7.55 -0.88
CA ARG A 12 -11.24 8.53 -1.24
C ARG A 12 -10.59 9.11 0.00
N ASP A 13 -11.38 9.44 1.02
CA ASP A 13 -10.87 10.08 2.23
C ASP A 13 -10.07 9.09 3.10
N VAL A 14 -10.46 7.81 3.14
CA VAL A 14 -9.59 6.73 3.65
C VAL A 14 -8.27 6.66 2.87
N LYS A 15 -8.32 6.68 1.53
CA LYS A 15 -7.11 6.56 0.68
C LYS A 15 -6.13 7.71 0.87
N LYS A 16 -6.58 8.94 1.13
CA LYS A 16 -5.69 10.10 1.37
C LYS A 16 -4.77 9.90 2.58
N LEU A 17 -5.19 9.07 3.53
CA LEU A 17 -4.47 8.77 4.77
C LEU A 17 -3.65 7.47 4.66
N ALA A 18 -3.76 6.74 3.55
CA ALA A 18 -2.97 5.54 3.24
C ALA A 18 -1.54 5.89 2.79
N LYS A 19 -0.79 6.64 3.60
CA LYS A 19 0.59 7.04 3.33
C LYS A 19 1.58 5.97 3.82
N SER A 20 2.79 5.96 3.25
CA SER A 20 3.90 5.06 3.68
C SER A 20 4.57 5.47 5.00
N LYS A 21 4.21 6.64 5.53
CA LYS A 21 4.80 7.21 6.76
C LYS A 21 3.93 6.87 7.96
N THR A 22 4.54 6.82 9.15
CA THR A 22 3.80 6.75 10.41
C THR A 22 2.86 7.95 10.53
N LEU A 23 1.61 7.69 10.89
CA LEU A 23 0.55 8.67 11.07
C LEU A 23 0.74 9.39 12.40
N SER A 24 0.51 10.70 12.42
CA SER A 24 0.35 11.45 13.67
C SER A 24 -0.91 11.04 14.44
N GLU A 25 -1.03 11.41 15.71
CA GLU A 25 -2.26 11.13 16.49
C GLU A 25 -3.52 11.75 15.87
N ASP A 26 -3.40 12.92 15.27
CA ASP A 26 -4.52 13.55 14.55
C ASP A 26 -4.86 12.81 13.24
N GLU A 27 -3.83 12.36 12.51
CA GLU A 27 -4.02 11.54 11.30
C GLU A 27 -4.63 10.17 11.63
N LYS A 28 -4.26 9.54 12.75
CA LYS A 28 -4.87 8.30 13.25
C LYS A 28 -6.37 8.49 13.50
N LYS A 29 -6.74 9.53 14.26
CA LYS A 29 -8.14 9.86 14.53
C LYS A 29 -8.91 10.10 13.23
N ALA A 30 -8.33 10.87 12.30
CA ALA A 30 -8.95 11.14 11.01
C ALA A 30 -9.13 9.87 10.16
N ALA A 31 -8.17 8.94 10.19
CA ALA A 31 -8.23 7.69 9.45
C ALA A 31 -9.32 6.77 10.00
N ILE A 32 -9.37 6.60 11.32
CA ILE A 32 -10.41 5.81 12.00
C ILE A 32 -11.79 6.40 11.72
N GLN A 33 -11.93 7.73 11.77
CA GLN A 33 -13.19 8.40 11.47
C GLN A 33 -13.62 8.20 10.02
N SER A 34 -12.67 8.26 9.07
CA SER A 34 -12.94 8.00 7.65
C SER A 34 -13.37 6.56 7.40
N ILE A 35 -12.76 5.59 8.10
CA ILE A 35 -13.16 4.17 8.03
C ILE A 35 -14.57 3.97 8.59
N LYS A 36 -14.93 4.64 9.68
CA LYS A 36 -16.30 4.60 10.23
C LYS A 36 -17.33 5.15 9.23
N ALA A 37 -17.03 6.30 8.61
CA ALA A 37 -17.89 6.87 7.57
C ALA A 37 -18.04 5.93 6.36
N PHE A 38 -16.94 5.27 5.95
CA PHE A 38 -16.99 4.26 4.89
C PHE A 38 -17.86 3.06 5.27
N ARG A 39 -17.72 2.55 6.50
CA ARG A 39 -18.57 1.48 7.05
C ARG A 39 -20.05 1.83 6.92
N GLU A 40 -20.45 2.98 7.45
CA GLU A 40 -21.84 3.46 7.39
C GLU A 40 -22.36 3.56 5.95
N ALA A 41 -21.53 4.04 5.03
CA ALA A 41 -21.89 4.18 3.63
C ALA A 41 -22.10 2.82 2.94
N ILE A 42 -21.20 1.84 3.15
CA ILE A 42 -21.28 0.54 2.47
C ILE A 42 -22.31 -0.41 3.07
N THR A 43 -22.62 -0.26 4.36
CA THR A 43 -23.65 -1.08 5.04
C THR A 43 -25.06 -0.53 4.85
N TYR A 44 -25.25 0.51 4.02
CA TYR A 44 -26.57 1.07 3.79
C TYR A 44 -27.49 0.04 3.13
N PRO A 45 -28.62 -0.36 3.76
CA PRO A 45 -29.40 -1.53 3.32
C PRO A 45 -29.90 -1.47 1.87
N LEU A 46 -30.22 -0.26 1.38
CA LEU A 46 -30.73 -0.07 0.03
C LEU A 46 -29.68 -0.22 -1.07
N LEU A 47 -28.38 -0.22 -0.73
CA LEU A 47 -27.32 -0.46 -1.71
C LEU A 47 -27.18 -1.94 -2.07
N LYS A 48 -27.64 -2.85 -1.22
CA LYS A 48 -27.57 -4.32 -1.41
C LYS A 48 -26.18 -4.81 -1.85
N LEU A 49 -25.11 -4.18 -1.34
CA LEU A 49 -23.74 -4.56 -1.68
C LEU A 49 -23.36 -5.86 -0.98
N THR A 50 -22.72 -6.76 -1.71
CA THR A 50 -22.05 -7.92 -1.13
C THR A 50 -20.72 -7.47 -0.52
N MET A 51 -20.55 -7.71 0.77
CA MET A 51 -19.32 -7.36 1.49
C MET A 51 -18.13 -8.16 0.95
N GLN A 52 -17.14 -7.48 0.38
CA GLN A 52 -15.91 -8.10 -0.09
C GLN A 52 -14.91 -8.28 1.06
N PRO A 53 -14.05 -9.31 1.05
CA PRO A 53 -13.08 -9.56 2.11
C PRO A 53 -12.19 -8.35 2.44
N LYS A 54 -11.71 -7.62 1.42
CA LYS A 54 -10.89 -6.41 1.61
C LYS A 54 -11.68 -5.27 2.27
N ALA A 55 -12.96 -5.12 1.92
CA ALA A 55 -13.82 -4.11 2.53
C ALA A 55 -14.13 -4.47 3.98
N HIS A 56 -14.39 -5.76 4.27
CA HIS A 56 -14.55 -6.27 5.63
C HIS A 56 -13.31 -6.01 6.49
N PHE A 57 -12.13 -6.37 5.99
CA PHE A 57 -10.87 -6.12 6.69
C PHE A 57 -10.67 -4.63 7.01
N LEU A 58 -10.94 -3.76 6.02
CA LEU A 58 -10.86 -2.31 6.20
C LEU A 58 -11.79 -1.79 7.30
N ILE A 59 -13.03 -2.24 7.38
CA ILE A 59 -13.99 -1.71 8.36
C ILE A 59 -13.91 -2.36 9.74
N SER A 60 -13.40 -3.60 9.81
CA SER A 60 -13.45 -4.43 11.02
C SER A 60 -12.12 -4.53 11.76
N HIS A 61 -10.99 -4.45 11.05
CA HIS A 61 -9.66 -4.71 11.63
C HIS A 61 -8.69 -3.54 11.52
N MET A 62 -8.79 -2.75 10.45
CA MET A 62 -7.86 -1.62 10.26
C MET A 62 -7.89 -0.57 11.38
N PRO A 63 -9.02 -0.22 12.03
CA PRO A 63 -9.00 0.73 13.14
C PRO A 63 -8.06 0.30 14.28
N GLU A 64 -8.13 -0.96 14.70
CA GLU A 64 -7.25 -1.52 15.73
C GLU A 64 -5.77 -1.51 15.28
N GLN A 65 -5.52 -1.88 14.02
CA GLN A 65 -4.16 -1.85 13.47
C GLN A 65 -3.58 -0.42 13.43
N ILE A 66 -4.39 0.58 13.08
CA ILE A 66 -3.98 1.98 13.07
C ILE A 66 -3.69 2.46 14.50
N GLU A 67 -4.51 2.07 15.48
CA GLU A 67 -4.24 2.41 16.89
C GLU A 67 -2.90 1.84 17.37
N LYS A 68 -2.63 0.57 17.04
CA LYS A 68 -1.44 -0.16 17.52
C LYS A 68 -0.16 0.19 16.79
N TYR A 69 -0.20 0.37 15.47
CA TYR A 69 0.98 0.52 14.62
C TYR A 69 1.11 1.92 14.00
N ALA A 70 0.14 2.80 14.22
CA ALA A 70 0.10 4.16 13.67
C ALA A 70 0.35 4.19 12.15
N SER A 71 -0.10 3.18 11.41
CA SER A 71 0.15 3.08 9.98
C SER A 71 -0.94 2.27 9.29
N MET A 72 -1.29 2.71 8.08
CA MET A 72 -2.22 2.02 7.21
C MET A 72 -1.52 1.05 6.23
N ASN A 73 -0.23 1.22 6.01
CA ASN A 73 0.54 0.49 5.01
C ASN A 73 1.68 -0.33 5.61
N PHE A 74 1.76 -0.49 6.93
CA PHE A 74 2.88 -1.18 7.61
C PHE A 74 3.11 -2.60 7.09
N PHE A 75 2.02 -3.31 6.76
CA PHE A 75 2.05 -4.66 6.16
C PHE A 75 1.72 -4.65 4.67
N SER A 76 1.86 -3.51 3.98
CA SER A 76 1.54 -3.47 2.55
C SER A 76 2.59 -4.25 1.77
N GLU A 77 2.14 -5.04 0.80
CA GLU A 77 3.00 -5.78 -0.12
C GLU A 77 3.67 -4.87 -1.17
N GLN A 78 3.44 -3.55 -1.14
CA GLN A 78 3.98 -2.64 -2.16
C GLN A 78 5.50 -2.62 -2.23
N SER A 79 6.19 -2.79 -1.10
CA SER A 79 7.66 -2.89 -1.09
C SER A 79 8.13 -4.16 -1.81
N ILE A 80 7.41 -5.26 -1.60
CA ILE A 80 7.65 -6.54 -2.28
C ILE A 80 7.33 -6.37 -3.78
N GLU A 81 6.16 -5.86 -4.15
CA GLU A 81 5.80 -5.61 -5.56
C GLU A 81 6.81 -4.72 -6.29
N SER A 82 7.27 -3.65 -5.64
CA SER A 82 8.33 -2.77 -6.16
C SER A 82 9.65 -3.52 -6.35
N MET A 83 10.02 -4.37 -5.39
CA MET A 83 11.19 -5.24 -5.50
C MET A 83 11.04 -6.24 -6.66
N HIS A 84 9.89 -6.86 -6.85
CA HIS A 84 9.63 -7.75 -7.99
C HIS A 84 9.77 -7.03 -9.34
N ALA A 85 9.21 -5.82 -9.47
CA ALA A 85 9.37 -5.01 -10.68
C ALA A 85 10.84 -4.65 -10.94
N SER A 86 11.55 -4.32 -9.87
CA SER A 86 12.98 -4.03 -9.87
C SER A 86 13.81 -5.23 -10.34
N ILE A 87 13.52 -6.42 -9.81
CA ILE A 87 14.15 -7.69 -10.19
C ILE A 87 13.89 -8.02 -11.65
N ASN A 88 12.64 -7.97 -12.11
CA ASN A 88 12.28 -8.30 -13.48
C ASN A 88 12.99 -7.41 -14.50
N LYS A 89 13.18 -6.12 -14.18
CA LYS A 89 13.94 -5.20 -15.02
C LYS A 89 15.41 -5.59 -15.13
N ASP A 90 16.01 -6.03 -14.03
CA ASP A 90 17.43 -6.38 -13.97
C ASP A 90 17.71 -7.84 -14.43
N MET A 91 16.69 -8.67 -14.56
CA MET A 91 16.84 -10.08 -14.95
C MET A 91 17.31 -10.25 -16.40
N PHE A 92 16.80 -9.44 -17.34
CA PHE A 92 17.22 -9.43 -18.76
C PHE A 92 18.71 -9.27 -18.96
N ASN A 93 19.29 -8.54 -18.02
CA ASN A 93 20.65 -8.07 -17.99
C ASN A 93 21.63 -9.18 -17.54
N VAL A 94 21.11 -10.19 -16.84
CA VAL A 94 21.90 -11.32 -16.32
C VAL A 94 21.47 -12.67 -16.90
N THR A 95 20.54 -12.68 -17.86
CA THR A 95 19.90 -13.92 -18.35
C THR A 95 20.89 -14.85 -19.04
N SER A 96 21.96 -14.31 -19.62
CA SER A 96 23.00 -15.07 -20.33
C SER A 96 24.03 -15.74 -19.41
N PHE A 97 24.05 -15.43 -18.11
CA PHE A 97 24.97 -16.06 -17.16
C PHE A 97 24.45 -17.43 -16.68
N ASN A 98 25.38 -18.30 -16.29
CA ASN A 98 25.04 -19.50 -15.53
C ASN A 98 24.43 -19.10 -14.17
N ASP A 99 23.76 -20.02 -13.47
CA ASP A 99 22.92 -19.65 -12.32
C ASP A 99 23.70 -19.05 -11.14
N PHE A 100 24.96 -19.43 -10.94
CA PHE A 100 25.81 -18.84 -9.89
C PHE A 100 26.23 -17.41 -10.26
N ASP A 101 26.75 -17.22 -11.47
CA ASP A 101 27.18 -15.91 -11.96
C ASP A 101 25.99 -14.96 -12.14
N LYS A 102 24.82 -15.49 -12.51
CA LYS A 102 23.57 -14.74 -12.62
C LYS A 102 23.20 -14.11 -11.28
N LEU A 103 23.23 -14.89 -10.19
CA LEU A 103 22.90 -14.39 -8.86
C LEU A 103 23.89 -13.31 -8.40
N LEU A 104 25.19 -13.56 -8.58
CA LEU A 104 26.25 -12.62 -8.21
C LEU A 104 26.15 -11.29 -8.97
N ASN A 105 26.06 -11.36 -10.31
CA ASN A 105 25.96 -10.16 -11.15
C ASN A 105 24.65 -9.42 -10.92
N PHE A 106 23.56 -10.14 -10.65
CA PHE A 106 22.27 -9.56 -10.31
C PHE A 106 22.36 -8.72 -9.03
N MET A 107 22.94 -9.27 -7.95
CA MET A 107 23.13 -8.54 -6.69
C MET A 107 24.01 -7.31 -6.85
N ILE A 108 25.11 -7.42 -7.60
CA ILE A 108 26.04 -6.30 -7.84
C ILE A 108 25.35 -5.18 -8.62
N TRP A 109 24.70 -5.49 -9.74
CA TRP A 109 24.04 -4.47 -10.57
C TRP A 109 22.85 -3.81 -9.88
N HIS A 110 22.05 -4.58 -9.14
CA HIS A 110 20.96 -4.02 -8.36
C HIS A 110 21.47 -3.00 -7.34
N ASN A 111 22.50 -3.36 -6.57
CA ASN A 111 23.08 -2.48 -5.55
C ASN A 111 23.71 -1.22 -6.16
N GLN A 112 24.42 -1.35 -7.28
CA GLN A 112 24.99 -0.20 -7.99
C GLN A 112 23.91 0.78 -8.48
N ARG A 113 22.82 0.26 -9.06
CA ARG A 113 21.73 1.09 -9.56
C ARG A 113 20.95 1.78 -8.44
N VAL A 114 20.67 1.07 -7.34
CA VAL A 114 20.04 1.66 -6.15
C VAL A 114 20.92 2.77 -5.58
N GLY A 115 22.22 2.50 -5.38
CA GLY A 115 23.16 3.50 -4.89
C GLY A 115 23.31 4.72 -5.81
N PHE A 116 23.25 4.55 -7.13
CA PHE A 116 23.26 5.66 -8.08
C PHE A 116 22.02 6.56 -7.94
N ASN A 117 20.82 5.96 -7.87
CA ASN A 117 19.57 6.71 -7.76
C ASN A 117 19.41 7.40 -6.41
N ASP A 118 19.84 6.78 -5.31
CA ASP A 118 19.79 7.39 -3.98
C ASP A 118 20.70 8.61 -3.86
N ASN A 119 21.83 8.62 -4.57
CA ASN A 119 22.77 9.75 -4.60
C ASN A 119 22.27 10.93 -5.46
N ILE A 120 21.43 10.66 -6.47
CA ILE A 120 20.83 11.72 -7.31
C ILE A 120 19.70 12.43 -6.55
N ILE A 121 18.93 11.69 -5.74
CA ILE A 121 17.78 12.23 -5.00
C ILE A 121 18.21 13.09 -3.79
N ARG A 122 19.47 12.97 -3.35
CA ARG A 122 20.03 13.71 -2.18
C ARG A 122 20.82 14.98 -2.54
N LYS A 123 20.84 15.40 -3.81
CA LYS A 123 21.37 16.71 -4.24
C LYS A 123 20.23 17.66 -4.58
#